data_AF-A0A2I4CRZ8-F1
#
_entry.id   AF-A0A2I4CRZ8-F1
#
_cell.length_a   1.000
_cell.length_b   1.000
_cell.length_c   1.000
_cell.angle_alpha   90.00
_cell.angle_beta   90.00
_cell.angle_gamma   90.00
#
_symmetry.space_group_name_H-M   'P 1'
#
loop_
_entity.id
_entity.type
_entity.pdbx_description
1 polymer ?
#
loop_
_entity_poly.entity_id
_entity_poly.type
_entity_poly.pdbx_seq_one_letter_code
_entity_poly.pdbx_strand_id
1 'polypeptide(L)'
;MEVVDKENIKVPNSVIVSGITDTEVDETLMDFLNKYGKIMRTFKIDDPLSSYHKNAIVEYESGAALTTLEPLLPYILEVPNKVTYKIKALSSEYMSAVTKRATHHFFCELQEIAKLTGKSFEAVLHEHLSKCSQSDASSPKFPETEHYFRATQSDITKSASESNQPFEQFTTSSNTDSEVQTADQRGHDLSSNIPQNFISHPEVQKVIVEHIVRNETPVSHVSSSFRLRQFSGKLPCPSHEADFDTWRNSVELILQDSDLSDLQRSRKILDSLGPPAANVVKPLGPKALPTAYLELLNSAFGTVEDGDELFAKFLNTFQDPGEKPSHYLHRLQTVLCKALSRGGAVASESDRHLLRQFCRGCWDNALLAELQLERKKDKPPSFTELLLQLRVEEDKHTAKESRMKKHFAAAKPKVASHTIAATPNTCEPTMQTDLADMQTQITKLQSQLTRLKPHCQTKSSFSYYCCYPKSL
;
A
#
# COMPACT_ATOMS: atom_id res chain seq x y z
N MET A 1 18.00 -17.97 25.31
CA MET A 1 16.85 -17.37 26.05
C MET A 1 16.14 -18.35 27.00
N GLU A 2 16.53 -19.62 27.10
CA GLU A 2 15.90 -20.61 28.03
C GLU A 2 15.88 -20.20 29.49
N VAL A 3 16.82 -19.35 29.93
CA VAL A 3 16.84 -18.72 31.25
C VAL A 3 15.52 -17.99 31.59
N VAL A 4 14.78 -17.49 30.59
CA VAL A 4 13.50 -16.79 30.81
C VAL A 4 12.39 -17.76 31.23
N ASP A 5 12.27 -18.89 30.50
CA ASP A 5 11.37 -20.00 30.87
C ASP A 5 11.79 -20.62 32.22
N LYS A 6 13.08 -20.94 32.35
CA LYS A 6 13.67 -21.70 33.47
C LYS A 6 13.59 -20.95 34.81
N GLU A 7 13.93 -19.65 34.82
CA GLU A 7 13.91 -18.82 36.04
C GLU A 7 12.56 -18.09 36.24
N ASN A 8 11.56 -18.41 35.40
CA ASN A 8 10.21 -17.86 35.36
C ASN A 8 10.23 -16.32 35.45
N ILE A 9 10.86 -15.68 34.46
CA ILE A 9 11.06 -14.22 34.42
C ILE A 9 9.83 -13.53 33.83
N LYS A 10 9.29 -12.52 34.50
CA LYS A 10 8.17 -11.71 33.97
C LYS A 10 8.66 -10.84 32.81
N VAL A 11 8.52 -11.36 31.61
CA VAL A 11 8.84 -10.68 30.34
C VAL A 11 8.32 -9.23 30.24
N PRO A 12 7.05 -8.90 30.58
CA PRO A 12 6.55 -7.52 30.53
C PRO A 12 7.07 -6.60 31.67
N ASN A 13 7.85 -7.12 32.61
CA ASN A 13 8.51 -6.34 33.65
C ASN A 13 10.03 -6.23 33.43
N SER A 14 10.57 -6.71 32.30
CA SER A 14 12.01 -6.98 32.18
C SER A 14 12.67 -6.26 31.00
N VAL A 15 13.92 -5.85 31.21
CA VAL A 15 14.86 -5.45 30.15
C VAL A 15 15.99 -6.46 30.02
N ILE A 16 16.59 -6.54 28.84
CA ILE A 16 17.87 -7.22 28.61
C ILE A 16 18.94 -6.18 28.28
N VAL A 17 20.11 -6.32 28.90
CA VAL A 17 21.24 -5.40 28.76
C VAL A 17 22.48 -6.17 28.31
N SER A 18 23.13 -5.67 27.26
CA SER A 18 24.43 -6.15 26.78
C SER A 18 25.54 -5.14 27.11
N GLY A 19 26.76 -5.64 27.37
CA GLY A 19 27.93 -4.82 27.70
C GLY A 19 28.29 -4.80 29.20
N ILE A 20 27.71 -5.71 29.99
CA ILE A 20 27.99 -5.85 31.43
C ILE A 20 29.42 -6.39 31.64
N THR A 21 30.10 -5.90 32.68
CA THR A 21 31.54 -6.10 32.88
C THR A 21 31.91 -6.86 34.15
N ASP A 22 30.94 -7.03 35.07
CA ASP A 22 31.13 -7.57 36.42
C ASP A 22 32.08 -6.71 37.28
N THR A 23 32.08 -5.39 37.03
CA THR A 23 32.89 -4.39 37.76
C THR A 23 32.03 -3.27 38.37
N GLU A 24 32.62 -2.45 39.23
CA GLU A 24 32.02 -1.24 39.82
C GLU A 24 31.41 -0.26 38.79
N VAL A 25 31.79 -0.35 37.51
CA VAL A 25 31.19 0.47 36.44
C VAL A 25 29.72 0.12 36.22
N ASP A 26 29.35 -1.15 36.43
CA ASP A 26 27.97 -1.63 36.23
C ASP A 26 27.00 -1.05 37.28
N GLU A 27 27.47 -0.51 38.41
CA GLU A 27 26.63 0.24 39.34
C GLU A 27 26.04 1.51 38.68
N THR A 28 26.75 2.12 37.71
CA THR A 28 26.23 3.27 36.94
C THR A 28 25.05 2.86 36.05
N LEU A 29 25.01 1.61 35.57
CA LEU A 29 23.86 1.04 34.87
C LEU A 29 22.71 0.75 35.85
N MET A 30 23.00 0.22 37.03
CA MET A 30 21.98 -0.05 38.05
C MET A 30 21.34 1.26 38.57
N ASP A 31 22.12 2.30 38.82
CA ASP A 31 21.65 3.66 39.14
C ASP A 31 20.81 4.28 38.01
N PHE A 32 21.13 4.00 36.75
CA PHE A 32 20.30 4.41 35.63
C PHE A 32 18.95 3.67 35.64
N LEU A 33 18.95 2.35 35.78
CA LEU A 33 17.75 1.52 35.74
C LEU A 33 16.83 1.76 36.94
N ASN A 34 17.37 2.01 38.14
CA ASN A 34 16.61 2.31 39.35
C ASN A 34 15.79 3.61 39.28
N LYS A 35 16.14 4.55 38.38
CA LYS A 35 15.35 5.79 38.16
C LYS A 35 13.96 5.52 37.60
N TYR A 36 13.76 4.39 36.91
CA TYR A 36 12.50 4.00 36.30
C TYR A 36 11.64 3.12 37.23
N GLY A 37 12.24 2.48 38.24
CA GLY A 37 11.54 1.73 39.25
C GLY A 37 12.43 0.77 40.03
N LYS A 38 11.88 0.12 41.06
CA LYS A 38 12.62 -0.82 41.90
C LYS A 38 12.87 -2.14 41.18
N ILE A 39 14.16 -2.47 41.01
CA ILE A 39 14.62 -3.75 40.47
C ILE A 39 14.30 -4.86 41.49
N MET A 40 13.69 -5.96 41.03
CA MET A 40 13.39 -7.14 41.84
C MET A 40 14.57 -8.11 41.86
N ARG A 41 15.16 -8.41 40.68
CA ARG A 41 16.30 -9.32 40.51
C ARG A 41 16.99 -9.09 39.17
N THR A 42 18.28 -9.43 39.11
CA THR A 42 19.12 -9.38 37.89
C THR A 42 19.74 -10.75 37.63
N PHE A 43 19.53 -11.31 36.44
CA PHE A 43 20.07 -12.60 36.00
C PHE A 43 21.14 -12.41 34.92
N LYS A 44 22.38 -12.81 35.20
CA LYS A 44 23.47 -12.83 34.20
C LYS A 44 23.39 -14.11 33.38
N ILE A 45 23.48 -13.99 32.05
CA ILE A 45 23.38 -15.10 31.10
C ILE A 45 24.79 -15.65 30.83
N ASP A 46 25.28 -16.50 31.73
CA ASP A 46 26.57 -17.17 31.58
C ASP A 46 26.46 -18.53 30.88
N ASP A 47 25.99 -18.50 29.63
CA ASP A 47 25.92 -19.66 28.74
C ASP A 47 26.72 -19.38 27.45
N PRO A 48 27.92 -19.96 27.27
CA PRO A 48 28.75 -19.75 26.08
C PRO A 48 28.14 -20.22 24.75
N LEU A 49 27.06 -21.03 24.77
CA LEU A 49 26.33 -21.46 23.57
C LEU A 49 25.17 -20.50 23.22
N SER A 50 24.79 -19.62 24.14
CA SER A 50 23.74 -18.61 23.94
C SER A 50 24.26 -17.40 23.16
N SER A 51 23.50 -16.96 22.16
CA SER A 51 23.72 -15.67 21.49
C SER A 51 23.54 -14.44 22.40
N TYR A 52 23.21 -14.65 23.67
CA TYR A 52 23.06 -13.63 24.71
C TYR A 52 24.06 -13.84 25.87
N HIS A 53 25.13 -14.63 25.67
CA HIS A 53 26.24 -14.77 26.63
C HIS A 53 26.77 -13.40 27.09
N LYS A 54 26.99 -13.23 28.40
CA LYS A 54 27.43 -11.97 29.06
C LYS A 54 26.46 -10.78 28.95
N ASN A 55 25.22 -11.03 28.54
CA ASN A 55 24.13 -10.10 28.82
C ASN A 55 23.53 -10.39 30.21
N ALA A 56 22.79 -9.44 30.77
CA ALA A 56 21.91 -9.72 31.91
C ALA A 56 20.48 -9.30 31.62
N ILE A 57 19.55 -9.96 32.29
CA ILE A 57 18.14 -9.60 32.33
C ILE A 57 17.87 -8.94 33.67
N VAL A 58 17.30 -7.74 33.64
CA VAL A 58 16.91 -6.98 34.84
C VAL A 58 15.38 -6.96 34.90
N GLU A 59 14.81 -7.54 35.95
CA GLU A 59 13.37 -7.66 36.15
C GLU A 59 12.92 -6.69 37.26
N TYR A 60 11.95 -5.83 36.94
CA TYR A 60 11.36 -4.88 37.87
C TYR A 60 10.21 -5.49 38.69
N GLU A 61 10.00 -4.98 39.91
CA GLU A 61 8.88 -5.42 40.77
C GLU A 61 7.50 -5.12 40.14
N SER A 62 7.41 -4.06 39.33
CA SER A 62 6.18 -3.62 38.64
C SER A 62 6.46 -3.28 37.17
N GLY A 63 5.53 -3.65 36.28
CA GLY A 63 5.60 -3.35 34.85
C GLY A 63 5.54 -1.85 34.53
N ALA A 64 5.05 -1.01 35.46
CA ALA A 64 5.03 0.46 35.30
C ALA A 64 6.43 1.05 35.07
N ALA A 65 7.48 0.41 35.60
CA ALA A 65 8.87 0.79 35.32
C ALA A 65 9.23 0.59 33.84
N LEU A 66 8.80 -0.53 33.25
CA LEU A 66 8.97 -0.78 31.82
C LEU A 66 8.08 0.16 30.99
N THR A 67 6.82 0.41 31.37
CA THR A 67 5.96 1.39 30.68
C THR A 67 6.58 2.80 30.60
N THR A 68 7.36 3.19 31.61
CA THR A 68 8.06 4.49 31.63
C THR A 68 9.36 4.47 30.82
N LEU A 69 10.05 3.33 30.74
CA LEU A 69 11.34 3.17 30.06
C LEU A 69 11.18 2.80 28.57
N GLU A 70 10.15 2.05 28.20
CA GLU A 70 9.91 1.46 26.88
C GLU A 70 9.92 2.47 25.71
N PRO A 71 9.36 3.69 25.83
CA PRO A 71 9.47 4.72 24.77
C PRO A 71 10.91 5.19 24.48
N LEU A 72 11.87 4.88 25.36
CA LEU A 72 13.30 5.19 25.22
C LEU A 72 14.12 3.98 24.72
N LEU A 73 13.50 2.80 24.56
CA LEU A 73 14.19 1.57 24.16
C LEU A 73 14.15 1.39 22.63
N PRO A 74 15.25 0.93 21.99
CA PRO A 74 16.51 0.50 22.58
C PRO A 74 17.42 1.68 22.99
N TYR A 75 17.76 1.74 24.28
CA TYR A 75 18.61 2.80 24.83
C TYR A 75 20.09 2.41 24.80
N ILE A 76 20.97 3.40 24.64
CA ILE A 76 22.42 3.22 24.72
C ILE A 76 22.94 4.14 25.82
N LEU A 77 23.51 3.55 26.87
CA LEU A 77 24.14 4.25 27.99
C LEU A 77 25.66 4.18 27.81
N GLU A 78 26.25 5.27 27.34
CA GLU A 78 27.71 5.39 27.20
C GLU A 78 28.33 5.95 28.48
N VAL A 79 29.25 5.21 29.09
CA VAL A 79 30.09 5.67 30.20
C VAL A 79 31.47 6.01 29.64
N PRO A 80 31.83 7.31 29.50
CA PRO A 80 33.03 7.73 28.78
C PRO A 80 34.31 7.04 29.25
N ASN A 81 35.09 6.55 28.27
CA ASN A 81 36.34 5.81 28.46
C ASN A 81 36.24 4.54 29.33
N LYS A 82 35.03 3.98 29.52
CA LYS A 82 34.81 2.74 30.27
C LYS A 82 34.02 1.70 29.48
N VAL A 83 32.70 1.90 29.34
CA VAL A 83 31.75 0.86 28.89
C VAL A 83 30.58 1.49 28.15
N THR A 84 30.05 0.82 27.13
CA THR A 84 28.78 1.16 26.48
C THR A 84 27.77 0.05 26.72
N TYR A 85 26.73 0.35 27.51
CA TYR A 85 25.62 -0.57 27.74
C TYR A 85 24.52 -0.35 26.71
N LYS A 86 23.90 -1.44 26.23
CA LYS A 86 22.75 -1.38 25.32
C LYS A 86 21.57 -2.10 25.94
N ILE A 87 20.49 -1.35 26.21
CA ILE A 87 19.31 -1.76 26.96
C ILE A 87 18.16 -1.96 25.98
N LYS A 88 17.44 -3.07 26.08
CA LYS A 88 16.27 -3.41 25.24
C LYS A 88 15.13 -3.97 26.09
N ALA A 89 13.89 -3.81 25.65
CA ALA A 89 12.77 -4.51 26.27
C ALA A 89 12.94 -6.03 26.09
N LEU A 90 12.77 -6.82 27.16
CA LEU A 90 12.89 -8.28 27.06
C LEU A 90 11.81 -8.84 26.14
N SER A 91 10.61 -8.26 26.14
CA SER A 91 9.49 -8.59 25.23
C SER A 91 9.90 -8.71 23.76
N SER A 92 10.58 -7.69 23.22
CA SER A 92 10.97 -7.63 21.81
C SER A 92 11.94 -8.77 21.41
N GLU A 93 13.00 -8.97 22.19
CA GLU A 93 13.98 -10.03 21.98
C GLU A 93 13.38 -11.43 22.26
N TYR A 94 12.54 -11.54 23.28
CA TYR A 94 11.96 -12.81 23.71
C TYR A 94 10.91 -13.30 22.73
N MET A 95 9.98 -12.45 22.27
CA MET A 95 9.04 -12.83 21.21
C MET A 95 9.78 -13.21 19.92
N SER A 96 10.84 -12.48 19.55
CA SER A 96 11.69 -12.83 18.40
C SER A 96 12.36 -14.20 18.54
N ALA A 97 12.73 -14.62 19.74
CA ALA A 97 13.34 -15.93 20.02
C ALA A 97 12.30 -17.07 20.17
N VAL A 98 11.21 -16.83 20.91
CA VAL A 98 10.15 -17.80 21.18
C VAL A 98 9.35 -18.10 19.93
N THR A 99 8.96 -17.10 19.14
CA THR A 99 8.25 -17.34 17.87
C THR A 99 9.09 -18.22 16.96
N LYS A 100 10.40 -17.91 16.79
CA LYS A 100 11.32 -18.77 16.01
C LYS A 100 11.39 -20.19 16.56
N ARG A 101 11.46 -20.37 17.88
CA ARG A 101 11.48 -21.69 18.55
C ARG A 101 10.19 -22.47 18.34
N ALA A 102 9.03 -21.87 18.64
CA ALA A 102 7.73 -22.52 18.54
C ALA A 102 7.41 -22.89 17.08
N THR A 103 7.65 -21.97 16.15
CA THR A 103 7.54 -22.23 14.71
C THR A 103 8.50 -23.32 14.24
N HIS A 104 9.76 -23.34 14.70
CA HIS A 104 10.72 -24.39 14.36
C HIS A 104 10.32 -25.76 14.95
N HIS A 105 9.83 -25.81 16.19
CA HIS A 105 9.36 -27.04 16.83
C HIS A 105 8.16 -27.63 16.07
N PHE A 106 7.16 -26.80 15.77
CA PHE A 106 6.02 -27.17 14.94
C PHE A 106 6.44 -27.64 13.53
N PHE A 107 7.42 -26.97 12.90
CA PHE A 107 7.96 -27.44 11.62
C PHE A 107 8.70 -28.78 11.74
N CYS A 108 9.40 -29.07 12.84
CA CYS A 108 9.97 -30.39 13.10
C CYS A 108 8.87 -31.46 13.24
N GLU A 109 7.81 -31.21 14.00
CA GLU A 109 6.68 -32.13 14.15
C GLU A 109 5.99 -32.41 12.80
N LEU A 110 5.71 -31.38 12.01
CA LEU A 110 5.15 -31.56 10.66
C LEU A 110 6.09 -32.35 9.73
N GLN A 111 7.42 -32.18 9.86
CA GLN A 111 8.39 -33.00 9.12
C GLN A 111 8.44 -34.46 9.61
N GLU A 112 8.20 -34.73 10.89
CA GLU A 112 8.08 -36.10 11.40
C GLU A 112 6.77 -36.75 10.97
N ILE A 113 5.65 -36.02 11.00
CA ILE A 113 4.37 -36.47 10.45
C ILE A 113 4.51 -36.78 8.94
N ALA A 114 5.23 -35.97 8.17
CA ALA A 114 5.52 -36.24 6.76
C ALA A 114 6.33 -37.54 6.57
N LYS A 115 7.41 -37.74 7.35
CA LYS A 115 8.21 -38.98 7.32
C LYS A 115 7.37 -40.22 7.68
N LEU A 116 6.53 -40.13 8.71
CA LEU A 116 5.70 -41.24 9.21
C LEU A 116 4.52 -41.58 8.28
N THR A 117 3.95 -40.58 7.59
CA THR A 117 2.80 -40.78 6.68
C THR A 117 3.20 -41.03 5.22
N GLY A 118 4.48 -40.86 4.85
CA GLY A 118 4.95 -40.96 3.47
C GLY A 118 4.47 -39.84 2.55
N LYS A 119 3.81 -38.80 3.10
CA LYS A 119 3.36 -37.61 2.38
C LYS A 119 4.51 -36.63 2.18
N SER A 120 4.41 -35.76 1.16
CA SER A 120 5.28 -34.57 1.12
C SER A 120 4.98 -33.66 2.31
N PHE A 121 6.01 -32.99 2.82
CA PHE A 121 5.85 -31.99 3.89
C PHE A 121 4.83 -30.91 3.52
N GLU A 122 4.83 -30.47 2.27
CA GLU A 122 3.87 -29.54 1.69
C GLU A 122 2.42 -30.04 1.81
N ALA A 123 2.15 -31.32 1.51
CA ALA A 123 0.82 -31.89 1.64
C ALA A 123 0.36 -31.98 3.10
N VAL A 124 1.26 -32.28 4.04
CA VAL A 124 0.96 -32.27 5.49
C VAL A 124 0.68 -30.85 5.98
N LEU A 125 1.48 -29.87 5.55
CA LEU A 125 1.28 -28.45 5.89
C LEU A 125 -0.06 -27.93 5.35
N HIS A 126 -0.41 -28.22 4.09
CA HIS A 126 -1.73 -27.89 3.52
C HIS A 126 -2.87 -28.59 4.27
N GLU A 127 -2.69 -29.86 4.68
CA GLU A 127 -3.69 -30.57 5.47
C GLU A 127 -3.91 -29.92 6.85
N HIS A 128 -2.87 -29.45 7.52
CA HIS A 128 -3.00 -28.72 8.79
C HIS A 128 -3.63 -27.33 8.60
N LEU A 129 -3.18 -26.55 7.61
CA LEU A 129 -3.76 -25.24 7.31
C LEU A 129 -5.25 -25.32 6.92
N SER A 130 -5.64 -26.36 6.18
CA SER A 130 -7.05 -26.59 5.82
C SER A 130 -7.91 -27.07 7.00
N LYS A 131 -7.32 -27.62 8.07
CA LYS A 131 -8.03 -27.90 9.33
C LYS A 131 -8.23 -26.62 10.15
N CYS A 132 -7.23 -25.73 10.21
CA CYS A 132 -7.35 -24.44 10.89
C CYS A 132 -8.50 -23.59 10.32
N SER A 133 -8.65 -23.52 8.99
CA SER A 133 -9.75 -22.80 8.35
C SER A 133 -11.13 -23.47 8.48
N GLN A 134 -11.20 -24.68 9.06
CA GLN A 134 -12.46 -25.36 9.41
C GLN A 134 -12.81 -25.25 10.90
N SER A 135 -11.83 -25.09 11.80
CA SER A 135 -12.09 -24.97 13.25
C SER A 135 -12.85 -23.69 13.63
N ASP A 136 -12.68 -22.59 12.90
CA ASP A 136 -13.39 -21.32 13.16
C ASP A 136 -14.90 -21.40 12.91
N ALA A 137 -15.37 -22.43 12.19
CA ALA A 137 -16.79 -22.65 11.90
C ALA A 137 -17.56 -23.43 12.98
N SER A 138 -16.89 -24.02 13.99
CA SER A 138 -17.57 -24.85 14.99
C SER A 138 -16.82 -25.00 16.32
N SER A 139 -16.89 -23.98 17.19
CA SER A 139 -16.52 -24.10 18.61
C SER A 139 -17.71 -24.55 19.49
N PRO A 140 -17.59 -25.63 20.29
CA PRO A 140 -18.60 -26.02 21.27
C PRO A 140 -18.68 -25.04 22.45
N LYS A 141 -19.89 -24.74 22.94
CA LYS A 141 -20.09 -24.00 24.19
C LYS A 141 -19.96 -24.93 25.40
N PHE A 142 -19.06 -24.59 26.34
CA PHE A 142 -19.10 -24.98 27.76
C PHE A 142 -18.50 -23.81 28.60
N PRO A 143 -18.68 -23.77 29.94
CA PRO A 143 -19.24 -22.55 30.54
C PRO A 143 -18.24 -21.63 31.25
N GLU A 144 -18.77 -20.44 31.50
CA GLU A 144 -18.35 -19.34 32.37
C GLU A 144 -17.22 -19.58 33.39
N THR A 145 -16.24 -18.68 33.37
CA THR A 145 -15.84 -17.95 34.58
C THR A 145 -15.60 -16.49 34.17
N GLU A 146 -16.24 -15.55 34.86
CA GLU A 146 -16.13 -14.13 34.51
C GLU A 146 -14.77 -13.55 34.95
N HIS A 147 -14.09 -12.86 34.03
CA HIS A 147 -13.21 -11.75 34.39
C HIS A 147 -13.18 -10.70 33.28
N TYR A 148 -13.98 -9.64 33.45
CA TYR A 148 -14.04 -8.51 32.54
C TYR A 148 -12.72 -7.72 32.53
N PHE A 149 -11.95 -7.81 31.45
CA PHE A 149 -11.03 -6.74 31.05
C PHE A 149 -11.71 -5.86 29.98
N ARG A 150 -12.58 -4.96 30.46
CA ARG A 150 -13.20 -3.92 29.63
C ARG A 150 -12.22 -2.77 29.46
N ALA A 151 -11.77 -2.50 28.24
CA ALA A 151 -11.00 -1.30 27.92
C ALA A 151 -11.90 -0.04 27.92
N THR A 152 -12.28 0.44 29.11
CA THR A 152 -12.88 1.77 29.26
C THR A 152 -11.78 2.83 29.30
N GLN A 153 -11.69 3.62 28.24
CA GLN A 153 -11.17 4.98 28.36
C GLN A 153 -12.10 5.78 29.29
N SER A 154 -11.52 6.46 30.27
CA SER A 154 -12.24 7.44 31.10
C SER A 154 -11.27 8.55 31.49
N ASP A 155 -11.18 9.58 30.65
CA ASP A 155 -10.52 10.83 31.02
C ASP A 155 -11.27 11.49 32.19
N ILE A 156 -10.52 12.07 33.13
CA ILE A 156 -11.09 12.62 34.36
C ILE A 156 -11.59 14.05 34.12
N THR A 157 -12.91 14.23 34.25
CA THR A 157 -13.57 15.53 34.30
C THR A 157 -13.02 16.39 35.44
N LYS A 158 -12.59 17.62 35.14
CA LYS A 158 -12.48 18.68 36.16
C LYS A 158 -13.79 19.45 36.22
N SER A 159 -14.52 19.29 37.33
CA SER A 159 -15.79 19.98 37.59
C SER A 159 -15.59 21.26 38.38
N ALA A 160 -16.24 22.35 37.94
CA ALA A 160 -16.54 23.52 38.76
C ALA A 160 -17.79 24.22 38.19
N SER A 161 -18.95 23.86 38.73
CA SER A 161 -20.22 24.61 38.60
C SER A 161 -20.16 25.84 39.57
N GLU A 162 -21.07 26.83 39.58
CA GLU A 162 -22.52 26.82 39.32
C GLU A 162 -23.06 28.12 38.66
N SER A 163 -24.36 28.08 38.36
CA SER A 163 -25.22 29.13 37.79
C SER A 163 -25.37 30.38 38.69
N ASN A 164 -25.58 31.57 38.09
CA ASN A 164 -26.87 32.29 38.23
C ASN A 164 -27.01 33.55 37.34
N GLN A 165 -28.16 33.61 36.66
CA GLN A 165 -28.86 34.82 36.21
C GLN A 165 -29.85 35.27 37.32
N PRO A 166 -30.54 36.45 37.30
CA PRO A 166 -31.03 37.14 36.09
C PRO A 166 -31.08 38.70 36.11
N PHE A 167 -31.70 39.22 35.03
CA PHE A 167 -32.56 40.41 34.96
C PHE A 167 -31.99 41.75 34.48
N GLU A 168 -32.90 42.55 33.91
CA GLU A 168 -32.67 43.83 33.22
C GLU A 168 -32.73 45.04 34.17
N GLN A 169 -32.11 46.17 33.78
CA GLN A 169 -32.82 47.45 33.82
C GLN A 169 -32.25 48.51 32.86
N PHE A 170 -33.15 49.35 32.33
CA PHE A 170 -32.85 50.63 31.66
C PHE A 170 -32.25 51.62 32.71
N THR A 171 -31.45 52.65 32.38
CA THR A 171 -31.91 53.89 31.72
C THR A 171 -30.75 54.86 31.38
N THR A 172 -30.82 55.47 30.18
CA THR A 172 -30.48 56.86 29.79
C THR A 172 -29.45 57.70 30.58
N SER A 173 -28.49 58.28 29.84
CA SER A 173 -28.12 59.73 29.76
C SER A 173 -26.62 59.89 29.47
N SER A 174 -26.06 60.71 28.58
CA SER A 174 -26.45 61.50 27.41
C SER A 174 -25.44 62.66 27.32
N ASN A 175 -24.77 62.82 26.18
CA ASN A 175 -24.21 64.09 25.67
C ASN A 175 -23.08 64.76 26.49
N THR A 176 -22.25 65.65 25.93
CA THR A 176 -22.07 66.22 24.56
C THR A 176 -20.55 66.16 24.24
N ASP A 177 -19.96 66.39 23.07
CA ASP A 177 -20.21 67.22 21.86
C ASP A 177 -19.20 66.72 20.75
N SER A 178 -19.18 67.06 19.44
CA SER A 178 -19.88 68.05 18.59
C SER A 178 -20.02 67.59 17.10
N GLU A 179 -20.91 68.30 16.41
CA GLU A 179 -20.95 68.76 15.00
C GLU A 179 -19.72 68.64 14.04
N VAL A 180 -19.85 68.52 12.68
CA VAL A 180 -21.01 68.17 11.80
C VAL A 180 -20.62 67.91 10.31
N GLN A 181 -21.51 67.21 9.56
CA GLN A 181 -21.77 67.20 8.10
C GLN A 181 -20.78 66.68 7.00
N THR A 182 -21.23 65.61 6.33
CA THR A 182 -21.40 65.40 4.86
C THR A 182 -20.23 65.22 3.86
N ALA A 183 -20.34 64.08 3.14
CA ALA A 183 -20.38 63.93 1.67
C ALA A 183 -19.09 63.76 0.82
N ASP A 184 -18.91 62.49 0.41
CA ASP A 184 -18.85 62.02 -0.99
C ASP A 184 -17.49 61.80 -1.72
N GLN A 185 -17.49 60.69 -2.47
CA GLN A 185 -16.72 60.31 -3.67
C GLN A 185 -15.18 60.13 -3.69
N ARG A 186 -14.83 58.99 -4.34
CA ARG A 186 -13.61 58.64 -5.11
C ARG A 186 -12.33 58.22 -4.36
N GLY A 187 -11.70 57.20 -4.93
CA GLY A 187 -10.34 56.76 -4.59
C GLY A 187 -9.29 57.39 -5.51
N HIS A 188 -8.02 57.02 -5.28
CA HIS A 188 -6.85 57.51 -6.03
C HIS A 188 -5.98 56.35 -6.53
N ASP A 189 -5.51 56.48 -7.77
CA ASP A 189 -4.57 55.59 -8.46
C ASP A 189 -3.09 56.03 -8.26
N LEU A 190 -2.18 55.31 -8.95
CA LEU A 190 -0.79 55.63 -9.33
C LEU A 190 0.32 54.98 -8.47
N SER A 191 1.43 54.44 -9.01
CA SER A 191 1.82 54.18 -10.43
C SER A 191 3.08 53.29 -10.52
N SER A 192 3.47 52.89 -11.75
CA SER A 192 4.77 52.34 -12.23
C SER A 192 4.87 50.82 -12.44
N ASN A 193 5.57 50.29 -13.46
CA ASN A 193 6.02 50.86 -14.76
C ASN A 193 6.50 49.73 -15.70
N ILE A 194 6.09 49.73 -16.98
CA ILE A 194 6.76 49.00 -18.09
C ILE A 194 6.73 49.90 -19.36
N PRO A 195 7.82 50.04 -20.16
CA PRO A 195 7.84 50.95 -21.30
C PRO A 195 7.11 50.44 -22.55
N GLN A 196 6.38 51.34 -23.21
CA GLN A 196 5.79 51.14 -24.54
C GLN A 196 6.82 51.41 -25.65
N ASN A 197 7.16 50.39 -26.46
CA ASN A 197 7.37 50.54 -27.92
C ASN A 197 7.83 49.23 -28.57
N PHE A 198 6.94 48.58 -29.33
CA PHE A 198 7.24 48.04 -30.67
C PHE A 198 5.93 47.66 -31.41
N ILE A 199 5.97 47.77 -32.74
CA ILE A 199 5.00 47.23 -33.73
C ILE A 199 3.61 47.90 -33.73
N SER A 200 3.47 48.89 -34.62
CA SER A 200 2.18 49.34 -35.15
C SER A 200 1.67 48.34 -36.20
N HIS A 201 0.47 47.76 -36.03
CA HIS A 201 -0.25 47.13 -37.15
C HIS A 201 -1.78 47.10 -36.90
N PRO A 202 -2.62 47.73 -37.75
CA PRO A 202 -4.05 47.91 -37.48
C PRO A 202 -4.91 46.64 -37.55
N GLU A 203 -4.40 45.52 -38.09
CA GLU A 203 -5.17 44.26 -38.14
C GLU A 203 -5.25 43.53 -36.78
N VAL A 204 -4.22 43.68 -35.92
CA VAL A 204 -4.19 43.06 -34.59
C VAL A 204 -5.35 43.56 -33.73
N GLN A 205 -5.73 44.83 -33.89
CA GLN A 205 -6.83 45.46 -33.17
C GLN A 205 -8.20 44.83 -33.48
N LYS A 206 -8.38 44.19 -34.63
CA LYS A 206 -9.68 43.60 -35.02
C LYS A 206 -9.94 42.25 -34.35
N VAL A 207 -8.90 41.42 -34.18
CA VAL A 207 -8.99 40.10 -33.53
C VAL A 207 -9.24 40.22 -32.02
N ILE A 208 -8.70 41.27 -31.40
CA ILE A 208 -8.89 41.58 -29.98
C ILE A 208 -10.36 41.95 -29.67
N VAL A 209 -10.99 42.76 -30.52
CA VAL A 209 -12.37 43.25 -30.29
C VAL A 209 -13.40 42.10 -30.28
N GLU A 210 -13.27 41.12 -31.17
CA GLU A 210 -14.25 40.01 -31.27
C GLU A 210 -14.18 39.04 -30.07
N HIS A 211 -13.04 38.96 -29.37
CA HIS A 211 -12.89 38.14 -28.16
C HIS A 211 -13.39 38.80 -26.88
N ILE A 212 -13.56 40.14 -26.85
CA ILE A 212 -14.00 40.87 -25.65
C ILE A 212 -15.53 40.85 -25.53
N VAL A 213 -16.25 41.14 -26.62
CA VAL A 213 -17.71 41.38 -26.62
C VAL A 213 -18.55 40.13 -26.26
N ARG A 214 -17.93 38.94 -26.16
CA ARG A 214 -18.63 37.68 -25.81
C ARG A 214 -18.49 37.26 -24.34
N ASN A 215 -17.76 38.00 -23.52
CA ASN A 215 -17.50 37.64 -22.11
C ASN A 215 -18.31 38.48 -21.10
N GLU A 216 -19.28 39.26 -21.56
CA GLU A 216 -20.12 40.19 -20.76
C GLU A 216 -21.22 39.48 -19.92
N THR A 217 -20.87 38.41 -19.21
CA THR A 217 -21.65 37.85 -18.10
C THR A 217 -20.71 37.33 -17.00
N PRO A 218 -20.51 38.06 -15.88
CA PRO A 218 -19.55 37.71 -14.83
C PRO A 218 -20.04 36.58 -13.89
N VAL A 219 -20.67 35.54 -14.45
CA VAL A 219 -21.21 34.37 -13.72
C VAL A 219 -21.13 33.10 -14.58
N SER A 220 -19.96 32.43 -14.58
CA SER A 220 -19.84 30.95 -14.78
C SER A 220 -18.42 30.40 -14.61
N HIS A 221 -17.37 31.12 -15.00
CA HIS A 221 -16.03 30.52 -15.11
C HIS A 221 -15.38 30.07 -13.78
N VAL A 222 -15.78 30.63 -12.63
CA VAL A 222 -15.35 30.13 -11.33
C VAL A 222 -16.15 28.89 -10.89
N SER A 223 -17.44 28.78 -11.26
CA SER A 223 -18.30 27.70 -10.77
C SER A 223 -18.08 26.36 -11.51
N SER A 224 -17.52 26.38 -12.72
CA SER A 224 -17.19 25.17 -13.48
C SER A 224 -16.10 24.33 -12.81
N SER A 225 -15.10 24.96 -12.20
CA SER A 225 -13.95 24.28 -11.59
C SER A 225 -14.31 23.53 -10.30
N PHE A 226 -15.35 23.98 -9.59
CA PHE A 226 -15.80 23.43 -8.31
C PHE A 226 -17.15 22.68 -8.41
N ARG A 227 -17.45 22.10 -9.57
CA ARG A 227 -18.62 21.23 -9.77
C ARG A 227 -18.23 19.78 -9.52
N LEU A 228 -18.73 19.20 -8.43
CA LEU A 228 -18.66 17.77 -8.17
C LEU A 228 -19.33 16.99 -9.32
N ARG A 229 -18.68 15.90 -9.73
CA ARG A 229 -19.29 14.88 -10.60
C ARG A 229 -20.37 14.14 -9.82
N GLN A 230 -21.42 13.66 -10.49
CA GLN A 230 -22.50 12.92 -9.84
C GLN A 230 -21.97 11.60 -9.26
N PHE A 231 -22.44 11.23 -8.06
CA PHE A 231 -22.18 9.94 -7.43
C PHE A 231 -23.50 9.36 -6.91
N SER A 232 -23.87 8.16 -7.34
CA SER A 232 -25.06 7.46 -6.82
C SER A 232 -24.77 6.22 -5.98
N GLY A 233 -23.54 5.71 -5.99
CA GLY A 233 -23.19 4.47 -5.26
C GLY A 233 -23.76 3.18 -5.87
N LYS A 234 -24.11 3.19 -7.17
CA LYS A 234 -24.48 1.97 -7.92
C LYS A 234 -23.24 1.18 -8.32
N LEU A 235 -23.33 -0.15 -8.28
CA LEU A 235 -22.35 -1.06 -8.89
C LEU A 235 -23.03 -1.87 -10.01
N PRO A 236 -22.40 -2.04 -11.20
CA PRO A 236 -21.19 -1.34 -11.64
C PRO A 236 -21.41 0.18 -11.80
N CYS A 237 -20.34 0.96 -11.63
CA CYS A 237 -20.42 2.42 -11.69
C CYS A 237 -20.82 2.91 -13.10
N PRO A 238 -21.85 3.77 -13.27
CA PRO A 238 -22.22 4.31 -14.58
C PRO A 238 -21.14 5.24 -15.14
N SER A 239 -20.82 5.12 -16.43
CA SER A 239 -19.66 5.78 -17.08
C SER A 239 -19.63 7.32 -17.05
N HIS A 240 -20.74 7.97 -16.64
CA HIS A 240 -20.85 9.42 -16.48
C HIS A 240 -20.78 9.87 -15.01
N GLU A 241 -20.97 8.96 -14.06
CA GLU A 241 -20.82 9.19 -12.63
C GLU A 241 -19.34 9.04 -12.21
N ALA A 242 -19.06 9.27 -10.92
CA ALA A 242 -17.80 8.93 -10.26
C ALA A 242 -17.98 7.65 -9.43
N ASP A 243 -16.89 6.92 -9.15
CA ASP A 243 -16.85 6.01 -8.00
C ASP A 243 -16.72 6.78 -6.68
N PHE A 244 -16.86 6.10 -5.54
CA PHE A 244 -16.89 6.73 -4.23
C PHE A 244 -15.56 7.41 -3.86
N ASP A 245 -14.42 6.75 -4.07
CA ASP A 245 -13.10 7.32 -3.74
C ASP A 245 -12.80 8.56 -4.62
N THR A 246 -13.10 8.52 -5.93
CA THR A 246 -12.95 9.67 -6.85
C THR A 246 -13.86 10.84 -6.47
N TRP A 247 -15.12 10.55 -6.12
CA TRP A 247 -16.07 11.56 -5.65
C TRP A 247 -15.61 12.17 -4.32
N ARG A 248 -15.21 11.34 -3.36
CA ARG A 248 -14.73 11.76 -2.03
C ARG A 248 -13.53 12.70 -2.15
N ASN A 249 -12.53 12.35 -2.96
CA ASN A 249 -11.36 13.21 -3.20
C ASN A 249 -11.77 14.58 -3.78
N SER A 250 -12.80 14.62 -4.61
CA SER A 250 -13.36 15.86 -5.16
C SER A 250 -14.10 16.70 -4.11
N VAL A 251 -14.74 16.05 -3.13
CA VAL A 251 -15.39 16.73 -1.98
C VAL A 251 -14.34 17.26 -1.01
N GLU A 252 -13.27 16.51 -0.75
CA GLU A 252 -12.21 16.92 0.18
C GLU A 252 -11.53 18.23 -0.25
N LEU A 253 -11.29 18.41 -1.55
CA LEU A 253 -10.84 19.68 -2.13
C LEU A 253 -11.82 20.85 -1.86
N ILE A 254 -13.13 20.59 -1.83
CA ILE A 254 -14.19 21.57 -1.53
C ILE A 254 -14.33 21.82 -0.02
N LEU A 255 -13.86 20.92 0.84
CA LEU A 255 -13.75 21.17 2.28
C LEU A 255 -12.52 22.03 2.64
N GLN A 256 -11.45 21.91 1.86
CA GLN A 256 -10.23 22.73 1.99
C GLN A 256 -10.41 24.16 1.45
N ASP A 257 -11.45 24.41 0.64
CA ASP A 257 -11.80 25.74 0.12
C ASP A 257 -12.41 26.63 1.21
N SER A 258 -11.62 27.60 1.70
CA SER A 258 -11.99 28.57 2.74
C SER A 258 -13.12 29.54 2.35
N ASP A 259 -13.37 29.77 1.05
CA ASP A 259 -14.35 30.76 0.59
C ASP A 259 -15.80 30.21 0.65
N LEU A 260 -15.97 28.92 0.95
CA LEU A 260 -17.26 28.25 1.07
C LEU A 260 -17.67 28.04 2.53
N SER A 261 -18.84 28.55 2.91
CA SER A 261 -19.47 28.17 4.18
C SER A 261 -19.90 26.71 4.20
N ASP A 262 -19.98 26.11 5.39
CA ASP A 262 -20.43 24.71 5.55
C ASP A 262 -21.81 24.44 4.94
N LEU A 263 -22.72 25.44 4.94
CA LEU A 263 -24.01 25.31 4.27
C LEU A 263 -23.88 25.23 2.73
N GLN A 264 -22.91 25.92 2.13
CA GLN A 264 -22.60 25.80 0.70
C GLN A 264 -21.91 24.47 0.38
N ARG A 265 -20.97 24.03 1.24
CA ARG A 265 -20.31 22.71 1.13
C ARG A 265 -21.34 21.57 1.21
N SER A 266 -22.22 21.58 2.22
CA SER A 266 -23.29 20.59 2.39
C SER A 266 -24.29 20.57 1.23
N ARG A 267 -24.64 21.74 0.66
CA ARG A 267 -25.49 21.82 -0.55
C ARG A 267 -24.80 21.22 -1.76
N LYS A 268 -23.55 21.62 -2.06
CA LYS A 268 -22.74 21.04 -3.14
C LYS A 268 -22.64 19.51 -3.04
N ILE A 269 -22.43 18.98 -1.83
CA ILE A 269 -22.44 17.54 -1.55
C ILE A 269 -23.79 16.95 -1.96
N LEU A 270 -24.91 17.43 -1.38
CA LEU A 270 -26.25 16.91 -1.68
C LEU A 270 -26.62 16.97 -3.17
N ASP A 271 -26.33 18.08 -3.85
CA ASP A 271 -26.63 18.29 -5.27
C ASP A 271 -25.90 17.27 -6.17
N SER A 272 -24.74 16.76 -5.72
CA SER A 272 -23.95 15.75 -6.43
C SER A 272 -24.38 14.31 -6.17
N LEU A 273 -25.30 14.05 -5.24
CA LEU A 273 -25.73 12.71 -4.88
C LEU A 273 -26.93 12.23 -5.71
N GLY A 274 -26.81 11.05 -6.30
CA GLY A 274 -27.93 10.32 -6.90
C GLY A 274 -28.44 9.20 -5.99
N PRO A 275 -29.69 8.70 -6.13
CA PRO A 275 -30.12 7.47 -5.46
C PRO A 275 -29.37 6.24 -6.01
N PRO A 276 -28.90 5.29 -5.17
CA PRO A 276 -29.19 5.15 -3.74
C PRO A 276 -28.43 6.07 -2.75
N ALA A 277 -27.26 6.62 -3.07
CA ALA A 277 -26.48 7.43 -2.11
C ALA A 277 -27.26 8.63 -1.53
N ALA A 278 -28.05 9.32 -2.35
CA ALA A 278 -28.94 10.39 -1.92
C ALA A 278 -30.06 9.94 -0.95
N ASN A 279 -30.38 8.64 -0.87
CA ASN A 279 -31.32 8.11 0.13
C ASN A 279 -30.65 7.87 1.47
N VAL A 280 -29.38 7.42 1.49
CA VAL A 280 -28.62 7.13 2.71
C VAL A 280 -28.48 8.38 3.58
N VAL A 281 -28.24 9.55 2.97
CA VAL A 281 -28.05 10.82 3.70
C VAL A 281 -29.33 11.54 4.15
N LYS A 282 -30.53 11.09 3.71
CA LYS A 282 -31.80 11.77 4.04
C LYS A 282 -32.04 12.00 5.54
N PRO A 283 -31.72 11.07 6.47
CA PRO A 283 -31.97 11.27 7.89
C PRO A 283 -31.20 12.45 8.53
N LEU A 284 -30.08 12.89 7.93
CA LEU A 284 -29.28 13.99 8.46
C LEU A 284 -29.94 15.37 8.25
N GLY A 285 -30.76 15.51 7.19
CA GLY A 285 -31.44 16.75 6.83
C GLY A 285 -30.51 17.85 6.28
N PRO A 286 -31.01 18.76 5.43
CA PRO A 286 -30.20 19.65 4.57
C PRO A 286 -29.39 20.76 5.29
N LYS A 287 -29.32 20.71 6.63
CA LYS A 287 -28.53 21.63 7.48
C LYS A 287 -27.39 20.93 8.24
N ALA A 288 -27.21 19.62 8.08
CA ALA A 288 -26.09 18.92 8.71
C ALA A 288 -24.72 19.42 8.20
N LEU A 289 -23.68 19.19 9.01
CA LEU A 289 -22.29 19.54 8.70
C LEU A 289 -21.76 18.68 7.52
N PRO A 290 -20.84 19.18 6.67
CA PRO A 290 -20.28 18.41 5.56
C PRO A 290 -19.66 17.08 5.97
N THR A 291 -19.04 17.02 7.16
CA THR A 291 -18.40 15.81 7.71
C THR A 291 -19.40 14.69 7.97
N ALA A 292 -20.57 14.99 8.57
CA ALA A 292 -21.59 13.99 8.89
C ALA A 292 -22.13 13.27 7.64
N TYR A 293 -22.22 13.98 6.50
CA TYR A 293 -22.53 13.35 5.22
C TYR A 293 -21.42 12.41 4.74
N LEU A 294 -20.15 12.83 4.84
CA LEU A 294 -19.00 12.01 4.45
C LEU A 294 -18.83 10.78 5.33
N GLU A 295 -19.01 10.90 6.64
CA GLU A 295 -18.96 9.77 7.59
C GLU A 295 -20.00 8.71 7.24
N LEU A 296 -21.26 9.12 7.03
CA LEU A 296 -22.36 8.21 6.71
C LEU A 296 -22.23 7.59 5.31
N LEU A 297 -21.77 8.37 4.31
CA LEU A 297 -21.50 7.84 2.97
C LEU A 297 -20.28 6.92 2.94
N ASN A 298 -19.24 7.21 3.72
CA ASN A 298 -18.08 6.32 3.87
C ASN A 298 -18.46 5.01 4.58
N SER A 299 -19.40 5.04 5.53
CA SER A 299 -19.96 3.83 6.15
C SER A 299 -20.80 2.97 5.18
N ALA A 300 -21.42 3.58 4.17
CA ALA A 300 -22.32 2.90 3.23
C ALA A 300 -21.70 2.52 1.87
N PHE A 301 -20.69 3.27 1.41
CA PHE A 301 -20.06 3.12 0.09
C PHE A 301 -18.53 3.18 0.12
N GLY A 302 -17.93 3.37 1.30
CA GLY A 302 -16.47 3.36 1.47
C GLY A 302 -15.91 1.99 1.17
N THR A 303 -14.91 1.93 0.29
CA THR A 303 -14.24 0.68 -0.06
C THR A 303 -13.43 0.18 1.14
N VAL A 304 -13.93 -0.84 1.83
CA VAL A 304 -13.28 -1.52 2.96
C VAL A 304 -12.19 -2.48 2.44
N GLU A 305 -11.24 -1.92 1.71
CA GLU A 305 -9.97 -2.57 1.39
C GLU A 305 -9.00 -2.31 2.53
N ASP A 306 -8.45 -3.37 3.09
CA ASP A 306 -7.46 -3.31 4.15
C ASP A 306 -6.10 -2.79 3.62
N GLY A 307 -5.35 -2.08 4.48
CA GLY A 307 -4.05 -1.52 4.13
C GLY A 307 -3.02 -2.60 3.80
N ASP A 308 -2.95 -3.64 4.61
CA ASP A 308 -1.98 -4.73 4.43
C ASP A 308 -2.40 -5.66 3.27
N GLU A 309 -3.70 -5.86 3.01
CA GLU A 309 -4.17 -6.53 1.79
C GLU A 309 -3.77 -5.74 0.53
N LEU A 310 -3.97 -4.42 0.50
CA LEU A 310 -3.53 -3.56 -0.60
C LEU A 310 -2.01 -3.59 -0.78
N PHE A 311 -1.24 -3.66 0.31
CA PHE A 311 0.21 -3.78 0.25
C PHE A 311 0.68 -5.18 -0.21
N ALA A 312 0.00 -6.25 0.21
CA ALA A 312 0.22 -7.60 -0.28
C ALA A 312 -0.10 -7.72 -1.78
N LYS A 313 -1.16 -7.03 -2.25
CA LYS A 313 -1.49 -6.90 -3.67
C LYS A 313 -0.39 -6.16 -4.45
N PHE A 314 0.18 -5.10 -3.89
CA PHE A 314 1.37 -4.44 -4.44
C PHE A 314 2.57 -5.41 -4.55
N LEU A 315 2.89 -6.18 -3.51
CA LEU A 315 4.00 -7.16 -3.53
C LEU A 315 3.79 -8.36 -4.48
N ASN A 316 2.54 -8.57 -4.91
CA ASN A 316 2.14 -9.54 -5.93
C ASN A 316 1.84 -8.90 -7.30
N THR A 317 2.13 -7.61 -7.49
CA THR A 317 2.00 -6.92 -8.79
C THR A 317 3.29 -7.09 -9.60
N PHE A 318 3.22 -7.90 -10.66
CA PHE A 318 4.31 -8.17 -11.61
C PHE A 318 4.06 -7.46 -12.95
N GLN A 319 5.10 -7.33 -13.79
CA GLN A 319 4.99 -6.80 -15.16
C GLN A 319 4.11 -7.73 -16.01
N ASP A 320 3.22 -7.16 -16.84
CA ASP A 320 2.34 -7.94 -17.71
C ASP A 320 3.04 -8.31 -19.05
N PRO A 321 2.65 -9.41 -19.73
CA PRO A 321 3.26 -9.82 -21.00
C PRO A 321 3.17 -8.75 -22.09
N GLY A 322 4.33 -8.21 -22.49
CA GLY A 322 4.42 -7.13 -23.49
C GLY A 322 4.20 -5.72 -22.96
N GLU A 323 3.95 -5.55 -21.65
CA GLU A 323 3.94 -4.25 -21.00
C GLU A 323 5.35 -3.63 -21.00
N LYS A 324 5.46 -2.31 -21.18
CA LYS A 324 6.72 -1.60 -21.03
C LYS A 324 7.13 -1.46 -19.56
N PRO A 325 8.41 -1.58 -19.19
CA PRO A 325 8.89 -1.32 -17.83
C PRO A 325 8.40 0.03 -17.24
N SER A 326 8.36 1.10 -18.04
CA SER A 326 7.79 2.40 -17.64
C SER A 326 6.30 2.37 -17.28
N HIS A 327 5.51 1.52 -17.96
CA HIS A 327 4.08 1.35 -17.67
C HIS A 327 3.88 0.47 -16.43
N TYR A 328 4.68 -0.58 -16.28
CA TYR A 328 4.75 -1.39 -15.06
C TYR A 328 5.05 -0.51 -13.82
N LEU A 329 6.03 0.40 -13.92
CA LEU A 329 6.35 1.33 -12.84
C LEU A 329 5.18 2.26 -12.50
N HIS A 330 4.50 2.82 -13.50
CA HIS A 330 3.28 3.62 -13.29
C HIS A 330 2.18 2.81 -12.58
N ARG A 331 1.96 1.56 -12.99
CA ARG A 331 0.95 0.67 -12.41
C ARG A 331 1.28 0.28 -10.97
N LEU A 332 2.55 -0.01 -10.67
CA LEU A 332 3.05 -0.18 -9.31
C LEU A 332 2.80 1.06 -8.44
N GLN A 333 3.11 2.26 -8.95
CA GLN A 333 2.91 3.50 -8.22
C GLN A 333 1.44 3.71 -7.85
N THR A 334 0.51 3.43 -8.77
CA THR A 334 -0.93 3.52 -8.49
C THR A 334 -1.38 2.56 -7.38
N VAL A 335 -0.92 1.30 -7.39
CA VAL A 335 -1.28 0.34 -6.32
C VAL A 335 -0.63 0.73 -4.99
N LEU A 336 0.63 1.16 -5.00
CA LEU A 336 1.36 1.61 -3.81
C LEU A 336 0.72 2.85 -3.18
N CYS A 337 0.35 3.86 -3.96
CA CYS A 337 -0.39 5.03 -3.47
C CYS A 337 -1.72 4.65 -2.80
N LYS A 338 -2.39 3.59 -3.28
CA LYS A 338 -3.63 3.10 -2.67
C LYS A 338 -3.39 2.37 -1.33
N ALA A 339 -2.32 1.59 -1.23
CA ALA A 339 -1.90 0.98 0.05
C ALA A 339 -1.48 2.04 1.07
N LEU A 340 -0.72 3.06 0.64
CA LEU A 340 -0.28 4.19 1.47
C LEU A 340 -1.47 4.99 2.04
N SER A 341 -2.51 5.27 1.23
CA SER A 341 -3.71 6.00 1.69
C SER A 341 -4.67 5.17 2.55
N ARG A 342 -4.34 3.90 2.80
CA ARG A 342 -4.99 3.00 3.78
C ARG A 342 -4.04 2.53 4.89
N GLY A 343 -2.82 3.08 4.96
CA GLY A 343 -1.87 2.83 6.05
C GLY A 343 -0.97 1.60 5.93
N GLY A 344 -1.11 0.78 4.88
CA GLY A 344 -0.34 -0.48 4.69
C GLY A 344 1.15 -0.32 4.38
N ALA A 345 1.65 0.92 4.32
CA ALA A 345 3.08 1.23 4.21
C ALA A 345 3.37 2.66 4.70
N VAL A 346 4.64 2.96 5.00
CA VAL A 346 5.08 4.29 5.42
C VAL A 346 5.48 5.13 4.21
N ALA A 347 4.95 6.35 4.10
CA ALA A 347 5.16 7.22 2.94
C ALA A 347 6.63 7.59 2.69
N SER A 348 7.46 7.70 3.73
CA SER A 348 8.91 7.96 3.60
C SER A 348 9.67 6.82 2.89
N GLU A 349 9.13 5.60 2.93
CA GLU A 349 9.75 4.43 2.31
C GLU A 349 9.14 4.10 0.94
N SER A 350 8.25 4.95 0.40
CA SER A 350 7.51 4.71 -0.84
C SER A 350 8.41 4.37 -2.03
N ASP A 351 9.38 5.23 -2.37
CA ASP A 351 10.36 4.97 -3.44
C ASP A 351 11.19 3.69 -3.19
N ARG A 352 11.46 3.36 -1.92
CA ARG A 352 12.21 2.16 -1.52
C ARG A 352 11.38 0.89 -1.76
N HIS A 353 10.10 0.91 -1.40
CA HIS A 353 9.18 -0.18 -1.69
C HIS A 353 8.96 -0.33 -3.19
N LEU A 354 8.75 0.78 -3.90
CA LEU A 354 8.58 0.83 -5.35
C LEU A 354 9.76 0.21 -6.09
N LEU A 355 11.00 0.66 -5.83
CA LEU A 355 12.21 0.14 -6.48
C LEU A 355 12.40 -1.36 -6.18
N ARG A 356 12.14 -1.80 -4.94
CA ARG A 356 12.29 -3.21 -4.54
C ARG A 356 11.30 -4.10 -5.28
N GLN A 357 10.02 -3.71 -5.36
CA GLN A 357 9.02 -4.47 -6.12
C GLN A 357 9.28 -4.41 -7.63
N PHE A 358 9.70 -3.26 -8.16
CA PHE A 358 10.10 -3.12 -9.56
C PHE A 358 11.24 -4.08 -9.94
N CYS A 359 12.30 -4.15 -9.13
CA CYS A 359 13.40 -5.12 -9.36
C CYS A 359 12.95 -6.59 -9.20
N ARG A 360 11.92 -6.87 -8.41
CA ARG A 360 11.37 -8.22 -8.18
C ARG A 360 10.44 -8.69 -9.30
N GLY A 361 9.72 -7.77 -9.95
CA GLY A 361 8.66 -8.12 -10.91
C GLY A 361 8.80 -7.56 -12.32
N CYS A 362 9.84 -6.80 -12.62
CA CYS A 362 10.24 -6.47 -13.99
C CYS A 362 10.93 -7.68 -14.64
N TRP A 363 10.59 -7.97 -15.90
CA TRP A 363 11.15 -9.09 -16.66
C TRP A 363 12.30 -8.69 -17.59
N ASP A 364 12.52 -7.39 -17.82
CA ASP A 364 13.65 -6.88 -18.60
C ASP A 364 14.94 -6.84 -17.77
N ASN A 365 15.55 -8.02 -17.64
CA ASN A 365 16.82 -8.22 -16.94
C ASN A 365 17.99 -7.41 -17.55
N ALA A 366 17.92 -7.05 -18.84
CA ALA A 366 18.97 -6.24 -19.47
C ALA A 366 18.88 -4.79 -19.02
N LEU A 367 17.69 -4.21 -19.02
CA LEU A 367 17.43 -2.87 -18.49
C LEU A 367 17.71 -2.77 -16.97
N LEU A 368 17.37 -3.80 -16.18
CA LEU A 368 17.69 -3.83 -14.74
C LEU A 368 19.20 -3.76 -14.48
N ALA A 369 20.00 -4.44 -15.32
CA ALA A 369 21.45 -4.48 -15.24
C ALA A 369 22.12 -3.17 -15.71
N GLU A 370 21.71 -2.64 -16.89
CA GLU A 370 22.26 -1.41 -17.46
C GLU A 370 22.04 -0.19 -16.53
N LEU A 371 20.83 -0.06 -15.96
CA LEU A 371 20.49 0.99 -15.00
C LEU A 371 20.95 0.69 -13.57
N GLN A 372 21.55 -0.49 -13.33
CA GLN A 372 22.07 -0.98 -12.05
C GLN A 372 21.09 -0.87 -10.88
N LEU A 373 19.79 -1.09 -11.13
CA LEU A 373 18.72 -0.77 -10.18
C LEU A 373 18.84 -1.55 -8.86
N GLU A 374 19.39 -2.76 -8.89
CA GLU A 374 19.64 -3.55 -7.68
C GLU A 374 20.60 -2.87 -6.69
N ARG A 375 21.60 -2.13 -7.18
CA ARG A 375 22.57 -1.38 -6.34
C ARG A 375 21.97 -0.12 -5.73
N LYS A 376 20.79 0.30 -6.18
CA LYS A 376 20.07 1.48 -5.68
C LYS A 376 19.04 1.14 -4.57
N LYS A 377 18.89 -0.13 -4.19
CA LYS A 377 17.86 -0.62 -3.22
C LYS A 377 17.96 -0.05 -1.80
N ASP A 378 19.10 0.55 -1.44
CA ASP A 378 19.36 1.20 -0.14
C ASP A 378 19.23 2.74 -0.19
N LYS A 379 19.43 3.34 -1.36
CA LYS A 379 19.18 4.75 -1.64
C LYS A 379 18.44 4.87 -2.98
N PRO A 380 17.10 4.68 -2.98
CA PRO A 380 16.33 4.65 -4.21
C PRO A 380 16.32 6.04 -4.89
N PRO A 381 16.29 6.10 -6.23
CA PRO A 381 15.89 7.31 -6.95
C PRO A 381 14.38 7.53 -6.75
N SER A 382 13.95 8.79 -6.83
CA SER A 382 12.52 9.11 -6.78
C SER A 382 11.73 8.49 -7.94
N PHE A 383 10.43 8.23 -7.78
CA PHE A 383 9.53 7.78 -8.86
C PHE A 383 9.77 8.50 -10.20
N THR A 384 9.85 9.84 -10.18
CA THR A 384 10.05 10.67 -11.37
C THR A 384 11.42 10.47 -12.00
N GLU A 385 12.46 10.35 -11.20
CA GLU A 385 13.83 10.09 -11.67
C GLU A 385 13.97 8.67 -12.24
N LEU A 386 13.38 7.68 -11.57
CA LEU A 386 13.36 6.29 -12.03
C LEU A 386 12.60 6.17 -13.35
N LEU A 387 11.40 6.77 -13.46
CA LEU A 387 10.60 6.80 -14.68
C LEU A 387 11.37 7.44 -15.85
N LEU A 388 12.14 8.50 -15.60
CA LEU A 388 13.01 9.10 -16.61
C LEU A 388 14.14 8.15 -17.03
N GLN A 389 14.83 7.51 -16.07
CA GLN A 389 15.86 6.51 -16.34
C GLN A 389 15.32 5.34 -17.19
N LEU A 390 14.13 4.82 -16.85
CA LEU A 390 13.46 3.77 -17.62
C LEU A 390 13.19 4.21 -19.06
N ARG A 391 12.55 5.37 -19.27
CA ARG A 391 12.15 5.83 -20.61
C ARG A 391 13.34 6.13 -21.52
N VAL A 392 14.41 6.72 -20.98
CA VAL A 392 15.65 6.96 -21.74
C VAL A 392 16.27 5.63 -22.20
N GLU A 393 16.24 4.59 -21.35
CA GLU A 393 16.79 3.29 -21.70
C GLU A 393 15.87 2.52 -22.67
N GLU A 394 14.54 2.54 -22.48
CA GLU A 394 13.57 2.00 -23.44
C GLU A 394 13.74 2.59 -24.85
N ASP A 395 13.93 3.92 -24.95
CA ASP A 395 14.13 4.60 -26.22
C ASP A 395 15.51 4.26 -26.83
N LYS A 396 16.56 4.08 -26.00
CA LYS A 396 17.89 3.60 -26.40
C LYS A 396 17.84 2.16 -26.95
N HIS A 397 17.11 1.26 -26.29
CA HIS A 397 16.83 -0.10 -26.78
C HIS A 397 16.04 -0.07 -28.09
N THR A 398 14.94 0.70 -28.16
CA THR A 398 14.11 0.85 -29.38
C THR A 398 14.91 1.42 -30.56
N ALA A 399 15.79 2.40 -30.30
CA ALA A 399 16.69 2.98 -31.30
C ALA A 399 17.79 2.01 -31.75
N LYS A 400 18.22 1.08 -30.88
CA LYS A 400 19.18 0.01 -31.21
C LYS A 400 18.52 -1.07 -32.06
N GLU A 401 17.35 -1.56 -31.65
CA GLU A 401 16.59 -2.59 -32.37
C GLU A 401 16.13 -2.09 -33.75
N SER A 402 15.58 -0.88 -33.86
CA SER A 402 15.15 -0.33 -35.15
C SER A 402 16.32 -0.09 -36.12
N ARG A 403 17.53 0.24 -35.64
CA ARG A 403 18.75 0.24 -36.46
C ARG A 403 19.14 -1.17 -36.89
N MET A 404 19.17 -2.13 -35.96
CA MET A 404 19.44 -3.54 -36.23
C MET A 404 18.50 -4.11 -37.30
N LYS A 405 17.18 -3.91 -37.14
CA LYS A 405 16.14 -4.32 -38.09
C LYS A 405 16.33 -3.70 -39.47
N LYS A 406 16.72 -2.42 -39.56
CA LYS A 406 17.07 -1.76 -40.84
C LYS A 406 18.30 -2.39 -41.51
N HIS A 407 19.38 -2.62 -40.76
CA HIS A 407 20.61 -3.21 -41.30
C HIS A 407 20.42 -4.66 -41.78
N PHE A 408 19.71 -5.50 -41.01
CA PHE A 408 19.49 -6.90 -41.40
C PHE A 408 18.37 -7.09 -42.43
N ALA A 409 17.32 -6.25 -42.45
CA ALA A 409 16.27 -6.34 -43.47
C ALA A 409 16.73 -5.87 -44.86
N ALA A 410 17.81 -5.08 -44.96
CA ALA A 410 18.37 -4.62 -46.23
C ALA A 410 18.98 -5.76 -47.09
N ALA A 411 19.22 -6.95 -46.51
CA ALA A 411 19.91 -8.05 -47.16
C ALA A 411 19.03 -8.95 -48.07
N LYS A 412 17.75 -8.60 -48.31
CA LYS A 412 16.88 -9.35 -49.25
C LYS A 412 16.82 -8.65 -50.62
N PRO A 413 17.57 -9.12 -51.65
CA PRO A 413 17.45 -8.58 -53.00
C PRO A 413 16.05 -8.88 -53.56
N LYS A 414 15.31 -7.83 -53.94
CA LYS A 414 14.01 -7.97 -54.62
C LYS A 414 14.22 -8.44 -56.05
N VAL A 415 14.00 -9.72 -56.32
CA VAL A 415 13.62 -10.15 -57.67
C VAL A 415 12.24 -9.55 -57.95
N ALA A 416 12.14 -8.70 -58.97
CA ALA A 416 10.88 -8.08 -59.35
C ALA A 416 10.03 -9.07 -60.16
N SER A 417 8.85 -9.40 -59.64
CA SER A 417 7.78 -10.07 -60.38
C SER A 417 6.55 -9.18 -60.35
N HIS A 418 6.00 -8.88 -61.53
CA HIS A 418 5.04 -7.79 -61.71
C HIS A 418 3.61 -8.32 -61.82
N THR A 419 2.81 -8.10 -60.77
CA THR A 419 1.35 -8.29 -60.80
C THR A 419 0.67 -7.26 -59.90
N ILE A 420 -0.57 -6.91 -60.23
CA ILE A 420 -1.32 -5.77 -59.67
C ILE A 420 -2.62 -6.28 -59.05
N ALA A 421 -2.91 -5.93 -57.78
CA ALA A 421 -4.27 -5.64 -57.28
C ALA A 421 -4.29 -5.24 -55.78
N ALA A 422 -5.23 -4.34 -55.46
CA ALA A 422 -5.97 -4.17 -54.19
C ALA A 422 -5.26 -4.13 -52.82
N THR A 423 -5.48 -3.01 -52.11
CA THR A 423 -5.49 -2.87 -50.64
C THR A 423 -6.88 -3.28 -50.07
N PRO A 424 -7.13 -3.38 -48.73
CA PRO A 424 -6.34 -2.84 -47.61
C PRO A 424 -6.17 -3.74 -46.34
N ASN A 425 -5.45 -3.16 -45.36
CA ASN A 425 -5.49 -3.38 -43.90
C ASN A 425 -4.75 -4.58 -43.23
N THR A 426 -4.06 -4.21 -42.13
CA THR A 426 -3.84 -4.96 -40.86
C THR A 426 -2.84 -6.14 -40.79
N CYS A 427 -1.71 -5.85 -40.12
CA CYS A 427 -0.88 -6.67 -39.20
C CYS A 427 -0.25 -8.04 -39.57
N GLU A 428 0.91 -8.28 -38.93
CA GLU A 428 1.58 -9.56 -38.64
C GLU A 428 1.74 -10.66 -39.71
N PRO A 429 2.80 -10.61 -40.53
CA PRO A 429 3.24 -11.74 -41.35
C PRO A 429 4.11 -12.77 -40.59
N THR A 430 4.54 -12.48 -39.36
CA THR A 430 5.57 -13.25 -38.65
C THR A 430 5.05 -14.59 -38.13
N MET A 431 4.07 -14.53 -37.22
CA MET A 431 3.50 -15.68 -36.49
C MET A 431 2.90 -16.76 -37.42
N GLN A 432 2.41 -16.36 -38.59
CA GLN A 432 1.72 -17.25 -39.52
C GLN A 432 2.71 -18.12 -40.32
N THR A 433 3.96 -17.69 -40.45
CA THR A 433 5.04 -18.49 -41.05
C THR A 433 5.46 -19.60 -40.09
N ASP A 434 5.68 -19.26 -38.81
CA ASP A 434 6.09 -20.21 -37.77
C ASP A 434 5.05 -21.32 -37.55
N LEU A 435 3.75 -20.99 -37.63
CA LEU A 435 2.67 -21.99 -37.57
C LEU A 435 2.69 -22.96 -38.76
N ALA A 436 2.98 -22.49 -39.97
CA ALA A 436 3.08 -23.34 -41.16
C ALA A 436 4.29 -24.29 -41.10
N ASP A 437 5.44 -23.78 -40.66
CA ASP A 437 6.65 -24.61 -40.44
C ASP A 437 6.44 -25.61 -39.30
N MET A 438 5.78 -25.23 -38.21
CA MET A 438 5.45 -26.13 -37.10
C MET A 438 4.48 -27.24 -37.53
N GLN A 439 3.43 -26.93 -38.28
CA GLN A 439 2.52 -27.93 -38.86
C GLN A 439 3.26 -28.88 -39.82
N THR A 440 4.21 -28.36 -40.59
CA THR A 440 5.06 -29.15 -41.49
C THR A 440 5.99 -30.09 -40.70
N GLN A 441 6.56 -29.64 -39.58
CA GLN A 441 7.34 -30.49 -38.68
C GLN A 441 6.49 -31.59 -38.00
N ILE A 442 5.28 -31.26 -37.52
CA ILE A 442 4.35 -32.23 -36.92
C ILE A 442 3.97 -33.31 -37.95
N THR A 443 3.61 -32.90 -39.18
CA THR A 443 3.28 -33.83 -40.27
C THR A 443 4.46 -34.75 -40.62
N LYS A 444 5.69 -34.19 -40.64
CA LYS A 444 6.92 -34.96 -40.86
C LYS A 444 7.17 -35.99 -39.75
N LEU A 445 7.01 -35.61 -38.48
CA LEU A 445 7.14 -36.52 -37.33
C LEU A 445 6.08 -37.63 -37.34
N GLN A 446 4.82 -37.31 -37.65
CA GLN A 446 3.75 -38.30 -37.82
C GLN A 446 4.06 -39.29 -38.95
N SER A 447 4.64 -38.82 -40.06
CA SER A 447 5.06 -39.71 -41.16
C SER A 447 6.20 -40.65 -40.74
N GLN A 448 7.12 -40.20 -39.88
CA GLN A 448 8.22 -41.02 -39.35
C GLN A 448 7.71 -42.07 -38.36
N LEU A 449 6.82 -41.69 -37.42
CA LEU A 449 6.16 -42.63 -36.50
C LEU A 449 5.33 -43.69 -37.25
N THR A 450 4.71 -43.32 -38.37
CA THR A 450 3.96 -44.26 -39.22
C THR A 450 4.88 -45.25 -39.94
N ARG A 451 6.09 -44.83 -40.35
CA ARG A 451 7.12 -45.72 -40.92
C ARG A 451 7.80 -46.65 -39.90
N LEU A 452 7.71 -46.34 -38.60
CA LEU A 452 8.41 -47.07 -37.52
C LEU A 452 7.57 -48.13 -36.81
N LYS A 453 6.39 -48.51 -37.33
CA LYS A 453 5.60 -49.64 -36.82
C LYS A 453 5.92 -50.94 -37.59
N PRO A 454 6.73 -51.87 -37.03
CA PRO A 454 6.86 -53.20 -37.59
C PRO A 454 5.56 -54.01 -37.42
N HIS A 455 5.32 -54.91 -38.37
CA HIS A 455 4.09 -55.68 -38.53
C HIS A 455 4.08 -56.91 -37.63
N CYS A 456 3.20 -56.95 -36.62
CA CYS A 456 2.96 -58.15 -35.81
C CYS A 456 1.58 -58.73 -36.12
N GLN A 457 1.48 -59.49 -37.22
CA GLN A 457 0.25 -60.24 -37.54
C GLN A 457 0.26 -61.62 -36.90
N THR A 458 -0.89 -61.94 -36.32
CA THR A 458 -1.27 -63.23 -35.77
C THR A 458 -1.11 -64.37 -36.79
N LYS A 459 -0.73 -65.55 -36.28
CA LYS A 459 -1.06 -66.84 -36.89
C LYS A 459 -1.86 -67.67 -35.89
N SER A 460 -2.87 -68.38 -36.37
CA SER A 460 -3.76 -69.23 -35.60
C SER A 460 -3.81 -70.61 -36.22
N SER A 461 -3.79 -71.67 -35.40
CA SER A 461 -4.69 -72.84 -35.49
C SER A 461 -4.23 -74.00 -34.59
N PHE A 462 -5.19 -74.88 -34.27
CA PHE A 462 -5.08 -76.16 -33.53
C PHE A 462 -4.71 -76.12 -32.03
N SER A 463 -5.15 -77.07 -31.18
CA SER A 463 -6.50 -77.68 -31.07
C SER A 463 -6.65 -78.49 -29.76
N TYR A 464 -7.90 -78.72 -29.34
CA TYR A 464 -8.41 -79.85 -28.53
C TYR A 464 -8.19 -79.95 -27.00
N TYR A 465 -9.29 -80.43 -26.38
CA TYR A 465 -9.51 -81.09 -25.07
C TYR A 465 -9.48 -80.33 -23.72
N CYS A 466 -10.63 -80.47 -23.02
CA CYS A 466 -10.89 -80.75 -21.59
C CYS A 466 -10.03 -80.10 -20.46
N CYS A 467 -10.60 -79.72 -19.30
CA CYS A 467 -11.92 -80.06 -18.74
C CYS A 467 -12.51 -78.98 -17.79
N TYR A 468 -13.77 -79.20 -17.38
CA TYR A 468 -14.54 -78.49 -16.34
C TYR A 468 -14.06 -78.84 -14.90
N PRO A 469 -14.54 -78.19 -13.81
CA PRO A 469 -15.30 -76.93 -13.69
C PRO A 469 -14.80 -75.98 -12.56
N LYS A 470 -15.54 -74.88 -12.33
CA LYS A 470 -15.60 -74.17 -11.03
C LYS A 470 -16.48 -74.93 -10.03
N SER A 471 -16.27 -74.66 -8.72
CA SER A 471 -17.30 -74.23 -7.74
C SER A 471 -17.22 -74.93 -6.38
N LEU A 472 -16.60 -74.26 -5.40
CA LEU A 472 -17.18 -73.90 -4.10
C LEU A 472 -16.28 -72.88 -3.39
#